data_AF-A0A1Y4LYK9-F1
#
_entry.id   AF-A0A1Y4LYK9-F1
#
_cell.length_a   1.000
_cell.length_b   1.000
_cell.length_c   1.000
_cell.angle_alpha   90.00
_cell.angle_beta   90.00
_cell.angle_gamma   90.00
#
_symmetry.space_group_name_H-M   'P 1'
#
loop_
_entity.id
_entity.type
_entity.pdbx_description
1 polymer ?
#
loop_
_entity_poly.entity_id
_entity_poly.type
_entity_poly.pdbx_seq_one_letter_code
_entity_poly.pdbx_strand_id
1 'polypeptide(L)'
;MEKKKFAYDVEIGTIMDYVEDHFMLVIKDETWSDEEIELIKKGATLNFCYTQDLAIFVLEGGDIDSSDFYFNIQDCDLKDEILEKELLDVELILVDGKNNVWYSKRKTLSLEQSKIILDCLKKQAQVGFMPGEYEVNIAGIQSAYEPFELEKFSKVSIKL
;
A
#
# COMPACT_ATOMS: atom_id res chain seq x y z
N MET A 1 -24.06 -14.00 8.53
CA MET A 1 -22.98 -13.44 9.37
C MET A 1 -22.84 -11.99 8.98
N GLU A 2 -23.02 -11.06 9.92
CA GLU A 2 -22.99 -9.63 9.63
C GLU A 2 -21.53 -9.21 9.41
N LYS A 3 -21.24 -8.64 8.23
CA LYS A 3 -19.88 -8.18 7.91
C LYS A 3 -19.61 -6.87 8.64
N LYS A 4 -18.41 -6.74 9.22
CA LYS A 4 -17.97 -5.50 9.87
C LYS A 4 -17.96 -4.38 8.83
N LYS A 5 -18.46 -3.20 9.18
CA LYS A 5 -18.31 -2.00 8.34
C LYS A 5 -16.90 -1.47 8.42
N PHE A 6 -16.38 -1.04 7.28
CA PHE A 6 -15.16 -0.25 7.27
C PHE A 6 -15.44 1.11 7.94
N ALA A 7 -14.51 1.56 8.78
CA ALA A 7 -14.72 2.71 9.64
C ALA A 7 -14.69 4.04 8.87
N TYR A 8 -14.01 4.06 7.72
CA TYR A 8 -13.83 5.22 6.88
C TYR A 8 -14.74 5.13 5.65
N ASP A 9 -15.16 6.28 5.13
CA ASP A 9 -15.84 6.36 3.85
C ASP A 9 -14.80 6.71 2.78
N VAL A 10 -14.53 5.75 1.91
CA VAL A 10 -13.51 5.85 0.86
C VAL A 10 -14.14 5.58 -0.51
N GLU A 11 -13.58 6.15 -1.56
CA GLU A 11 -14.03 5.92 -2.93
C GLU A 11 -13.64 4.50 -3.42
N ILE A 12 -14.20 4.08 -4.56
CA ILE A 12 -13.79 2.84 -5.22
C ILE A 12 -12.37 3.01 -5.78
N GLY A 13 -11.55 1.97 -5.66
CA GLY A 13 -10.15 1.97 -6.08
C GLY A 13 -9.20 1.56 -4.95
N THR A 14 -7.94 1.93 -5.12
CA THR A 14 -6.88 1.70 -4.13
C THR A 14 -6.68 2.94 -3.27
N ILE A 15 -6.66 2.76 -1.95
CA ILE A 15 -6.38 3.81 -0.96
C ILE A 15 -5.27 3.32 -0.06
N MET A 16 -4.35 4.22 0.28
CA MET A 16 -3.34 3.93 1.28
C MET A 16 -3.12 5.11 2.20
N ASP A 17 -2.99 4.81 3.49
CA ASP A 17 -2.65 5.78 4.51
C ASP A 17 -1.85 5.09 5.64
N TYR A 18 -1.25 5.90 6.51
CA TYR A 18 -0.65 5.43 7.76
C TYR A 18 -1.53 5.82 8.94
N VAL A 19 -2.29 4.86 9.46
CA VAL A 19 -3.25 5.07 10.56
C VAL A 19 -3.14 3.95 11.59
N GLU A 20 -3.48 4.22 12.84
CA GLU A 20 -3.45 3.21 13.92
C GLU A 20 -2.15 2.39 13.96
N ASP A 21 -1.02 3.08 13.78
CA ASP A 21 0.33 2.52 13.86
C ASP A 21 0.74 1.54 12.74
N HIS A 22 0.04 1.55 11.60
CA HIS A 22 0.35 0.68 10.46
C HIS A 22 0.03 1.32 9.12
N PHE A 23 0.66 0.83 8.04
CA PHE A 23 0.25 1.15 6.68
C PHE A 23 -1.03 0.39 6.36
N MET A 24 -2.12 1.10 6.13
CA MET A 24 -3.40 0.54 5.74
C MET A 24 -3.52 0.59 4.23
N LEU A 25 -3.59 -0.58 3.58
CA LEU A 25 -3.77 -0.73 2.14
C LEU A 25 -5.20 -1.22 1.89
N VAL A 26 -6.04 -0.36 1.34
CA VAL A 26 -7.46 -0.65 1.12
C VAL A 26 -7.73 -0.78 -0.37
N ILE A 27 -8.34 -1.90 -0.77
CA ILE A 27 -8.92 -2.05 -2.11
C ILE A 27 -10.44 -2.05 -1.93
N LYS A 28 -11.09 -1.04 -2.49
CA LYS A 28 -12.54 -0.96 -2.53
C LYS A 28 -13.04 -1.22 -3.93
N ASP A 29 -13.92 -2.20 -4.06
CA ASP A 29 -14.60 -2.56 -5.32
C ASP A 29 -16.12 -2.60 -5.08
N GLU A 30 -16.94 -2.54 -6.13
CA GLU A 30 -18.39 -2.64 -6.04
C GLU A 30 -18.82 -3.93 -5.32
N THR A 31 -18.20 -5.04 -5.69
CA THR A 31 -18.49 -6.36 -5.12
C THR A 31 -17.24 -7.22 -5.06
N TRP A 32 -17.14 -8.02 -4.00
CA TRP A 32 -16.20 -9.13 -3.93
C TRP A 32 -16.95 -10.45 -4.02
N SER A 33 -16.32 -11.45 -4.61
CA SER A 33 -16.76 -12.83 -4.63
C SER A 33 -15.99 -13.67 -3.63
N ASP A 34 -16.59 -14.77 -3.16
CA ASP A 34 -15.89 -15.70 -2.27
C ASP A 34 -14.64 -16.31 -2.95
N GLU A 35 -14.64 -16.45 -4.28
CA GLU A 35 -13.50 -16.96 -5.05
C GLU A 35 -12.29 -16.02 -4.97
N GLU A 36 -12.48 -14.72 -5.22
CA GLU A 36 -11.41 -13.70 -5.09
C GLU A 36 -10.83 -13.68 -3.67
N ILE A 37 -11.70 -13.75 -2.66
CA ILE A 37 -11.26 -13.78 -1.26
C ILE A 37 -10.46 -15.05 -0.95
N GLU A 38 -10.90 -16.22 -1.43
CA GLU A 38 -10.15 -17.47 -1.24
C GLU A 38 -8.81 -17.47 -1.98
N LEU A 39 -8.72 -16.81 -3.13
CA LEU A 39 -7.46 -16.68 -3.86
C LEU A 39 -6.48 -15.75 -3.13
N ILE A 40 -6.94 -14.61 -2.62
CA ILE A 40 -6.13 -13.72 -1.77
C ILE A 40 -5.62 -14.45 -0.52
N LYS A 41 -6.46 -15.30 0.09
CA LYS A 41 -6.05 -16.13 1.24
C LYS A 41 -4.96 -17.16 0.91
N LYS A 42 -4.90 -17.66 -0.34
CA LYS A 42 -3.86 -18.62 -0.77
C LYS A 42 -2.48 -17.99 -0.85
N GLY A 43 -2.39 -16.68 -0.99
CA GLY A 43 -1.16 -15.92 -0.82
C GLY A 43 -1.07 -14.73 -1.75
N ALA A 44 -1.00 -13.55 -1.16
CA ALA A 44 -0.62 -12.31 -1.82
C ALA A 44 0.84 -11.95 -1.50
N THR A 45 1.47 -11.22 -2.41
CA THR A 45 2.81 -10.65 -2.23
C THR A 45 2.68 -9.14 -2.34
N LEU A 46 3.21 -8.43 -1.34
CA LEU A 46 3.33 -6.99 -1.36
C LEU A 46 4.78 -6.63 -1.65
N ASN A 47 5.04 -6.06 -2.81
CA ASN A 47 6.35 -5.54 -3.20
C ASN A 47 6.42 -4.07 -2.82
N PHE A 48 7.46 -3.67 -2.09
CA PHE A 48 7.78 -2.26 -1.90
C PHE A 48 8.76 -1.83 -2.98
N CYS A 49 8.31 -0.93 -3.83
CA CYS A 49 9.03 -0.34 -4.94
C CYS A 49 9.42 1.11 -4.62
N TYR A 50 10.60 1.51 -5.08
CA TYR A 50 11.07 2.90 -4.92
C TYR A 50 11.77 3.40 -6.18
N THR A 51 11.20 4.44 -6.79
CA THR A 51 11.69 5.07 -8.02
C THR A 51 11.20 6.51 -8.11
N GLN A 52 11.96 7.42 -8.73
CA GLN A 52 11.59 8.83 -8.89
C GLN A 52 11.09 9.50 -7.59
N ASP A 53 11.71 9.14 -6.47
CA ASP A 53 11.33 9.58 -5.13
C ASP A 53 9.88 9.28 -4.70
N LEU A 54 9.29 8.26 -5.33
CA LEU A 54 8.01 7.69 -4.96
C LEU A 54 8.22 6.38 -4.20
N ALA A 55 7.55 6.26 -3.06
CA ALA A 55 7.34 5.01 -2.35
C ALA A 55 6.03 4.38 -2.86
N ILE A 56 6.13 3.18 -3.42
CA ILE A 56 5.01 2.50 -4.06
C ILE A 56 4.91 1.09 -3.48
N PHE A 57 3.74 0.69 -2.99
CA PHE A 57 3.46 -0.70 -2.66
C PHE A 57 2.68 -1.32 -3.81
N VAL A 58 3.11 -2.49 -4.28
CA VAL A 58 2.47 -3.23 -5.36
C VAL A 58 2.01 -4.56 -4.81
N LEU A 59 0.71 -4.77 -4.78
CA LEU A 59 0.09 -6.02 -4.41
C LEU A 59 -0.02 -6.92 -5.64
N GLU A 60 0.50 -8.14 -5.53
CA GLU A 60 0.46 -9.16 -6.58
C GLU A 60 0.02 -10.50 -6.01
N GLY A 61 -0.66 -11.28 -6.86
CA GLY A 61 -1.05 -12.65 -6.55
C GLY A 61 -2.42 -12.74 -5.87
N GLY A 62 -2.97 -13.94 -5.89
CA GLY A 62 -4.38 -14.19 -5.56
C GLY A 62 -5.33 -14.04 -6.74
N ASP A 63 -4.85 -14.15 -7.99
CA ASP A 63 -5.63 -14.01 -9.24
C ASP A 63 -6.47 -12.72 -9.35
N ILE A 64 -6.22 -11.77 -8.45
CA ILE A 64 -6.68 -10.39 -8.56
C ILE A 64 -5.69 -9.62 -9.42
N ASP A 65 -6.18 -8.62 -10.15
CA ASP A 65 -5.33 -7.70 -10.89
C ASP A 65 -4.36 -7.01 -9.92
N SER A 66 -3.10 -6.89 -10.35
CA SER A 66 -2.06 -6.22 -9.55
C SER A 66 -2.49 -4.79 -9.23
N SER A 67 -2.33 -4.39 -7.98
CA SER A 67 -2.78 -3.08 -7.48
C SER A 67 -1.61 -2.31 -6.90
N ASP A 68 -1.48 -1.03 -7.24
CA ASP A 68 -0.45 -0.14 -6.72
C ASP A 68 -1.01 0.91 -5.74
N PHE A 69 -0.19 1.25 -4.75
CA PHE A 69 -0.50 2.18 -3.68
C PHE A 69 0.67 3.14 -3.49
N TYR A 70 0.42 4.43 -3.53
CA TYR A 70 1.45 5.46 -3.44
C TYR A 70 1.50 6.07 -2.04
N PHE A 71 2.69 6.14 -1.45
CA PHE A 71 2.91 6.80 -0.17
C PHE A 71 3.73 8.08 -0.33
N ASN A 72 3.31 9.15 0.34
CA ASN A 72 4.11 10.35 0.48
C ASN A 72 4.44 10.61 1.94
N ILE A 73 5.67 10.29 2.36
CA ILE A 73 6.11 10.60 3.73
C ILE A 73 6.19 12.11 3.99
N GLN A 74 6.32 12.95 2.95
CA GLN A 74 6.43 14.40 3.10
C GLN A 74 5.10 15.06 3.44
N ASP A 75 3.99 14.44 3.05
CA ASP A 75 2.61 14.91 3.30
C ASP A 75 1.91 14.09 4.39
N CYS A 76 2.67 13.30 5.16
CA CYS A 76 2.16 12.49 6.25
C CYS A 76 2.37 13.19 7.60
N ASP A 77 1.28 13.44 8.33
CA ASP A 77 1.32 14.06 9.66
C ASP A 77 2.16 13.25 10.68
N LEU A 78 2.18 11.92 10.52
CA LEU A 78 2.91 10.99 11.39
C LEU A 78 4.34 10.72 10.93
N LYS A 79 4.88 11.56 10.04
CA LYS A 79 6.22 11.40 9.45
C LYS A 79 7.30 11.08 10.48
N ASP A 80 7.46 11.91 11.50
CA ASP A 80 8.56 11.75 12.46
C ASP A 80 8.42 10.43 13.25
N GLU A 81 7.19 10.07 13.64
CA GLU A 81 6.89 8.81 14.32
C GLU A 81 7.21 7.60 13.44
N ILE A 82 6.85 7.64 12.15
CA ILE A 82 7.16 6.57 11.20
C ILE A 82 8.68 6.41 11.05
N LEU A 83 9.41 7.51 10.89
CA LEU A 83 10.85 7.47 10.61
C LEU A 83 11.71 7.01 11.81
N GLU A 84 11.17 7.10 13.03
CA GLU A 84 11.80 6.63 14.27
C GLU A 84 11.51 5.16 14.59
N LYS A 85 10.59 4.51 13.87
CA LYS A 85 10.26 3.09 14.09
C LYS A 85 11.42 2.15 13.76
N GLU A 86 11.42 1.03 14.46
CA GLU A 86 12.28 -0.12 14.16
C GLU A 86 11.55 -1.17 13.30
N LEU A 87 10.28 -1.42 13.62
CA LEU A 87 9.41 -2.34 12.90
C LEU A 87 8.20 -1.62 12.33
N LEU A 88 7.84 -2.00 11.11
CA LEU A 88 6.65 -1.52 10.43
C LEU A 88 5.58 -2.60 10.38
N ASP A 89 4.34 -2.16 10.46
CA ASP A 89 3.16 -2.99 10.25
C ASP A 89 2.46 -2.58 8.96
N VAL A 90 1.91 -3.56 8.24
CA VAL A 90 1.06 -3.36 7.07
C VAL A 90 -0.24 -4.14 7.24
N GLU A 91 -1.36 -3.60 6.76
CA GLU A 91 -2.66 -4.27 6.75
C GLU A 91 -3.32 -4.14 5.38
N LEU A 92 -3.61 -5.27 4.73
CA LEU A 92 -4.43 -5.31 3.52
C LEU A 92 -5.91 -5.47 3.90
N ILE A 93 -6.77 -4.62 3.36
CA ILE A 93 -8.22 -4.62 3.62
C ILE A 93 -8.99 -4.59 2.30
N LEU A 94 -9.91 -5.53 2.12
CA LEU A 94 -10.82 -5.58 0.96
C LEU A 94 -12.22 -5.15 1.38
N VAL A 95 -12.75 -4.12 0.73
CA VAL A 95 -14.02 -3.46 1.07
C VAL A 95 -14.95 -3.46 -0.13
N ASP A 96 -16.25 -3.74 0.07
CA ASP A 96 -17.23 -3.66 -1.03
C ASP A 96 -17.86 -2.26 -1.18
N GLY A 97 -18.66 -2.05 -2.24
CA GLY A 97 -19.36 -0.79 -2.51
C GLY A 97 -20.38 -0.42 -1.42
N LYS A 98 -20.76 -1.37 -0.56
CA LYS A 98 -21.61 -1.14 0.62
C LYS A 98 -20.79 -0.87 1.88
N ASN A 99 -19.47 -0.68 1.76
CA ASN A 99 -18.53 -0.45 2.85
C ASN A 99 -18.41 -1.62 3.85
N ASN A 100 -18.69 -2.84 3.42
CA ASN A 100 -18.45 -4.04 4.22
C ASN A 100 -17.02 -4.53 4.03
N VAL A 101 -16.36 -4.91 5.12
CA VAL A 101 -15.05 -5.56 5.07
C VAL A 101 -15.24 -7.04 4.74
N TRP A 102 -14.65 -7.49 3.64
CA TRP A 102 -14.65 -8.90 3.22
C TRP A 102 -13.40 -9.64 3.68
N TYR A 103 -12.28 -8.93 3.78
CA TYR A 103 -11.00 -9.48 4.16
C TYR A 103 -10.16 -8.40 4.84
N SER A 104 -9.42 -8.79 5.88
CA SER A 104 -8.37 -7.98 6.49
C SER A 104 -7.24 -8.91 6.91
N LYS A 105 -6.00 -8.51 6.62
CA LYS A 105 -4.81 -9.22 7.07
C LYS A 105 -3.70 -8.24 7.42
N ARG A 106 -3.39 -8.15 8.71
CA ARG A 106 -2.28 -7.39 9.26
C ARG A 106 -1.04 -8.26 9.39
N LYS A 107 0.13 -7.67 9.12
CA LYS A 107 1.42 -8.31 9.23
C LYS A 107 2.47 -7.33 9.73
N THR A 108 3.17 -7.71 10.78
CA THR A 108 4.42 -7.06 11.18
C THR A 108 5.56 -7.54 10.29
N LEU A 109 6.28 -6.58 9.72
CA LEU A 109 7.41 -6.84 8.84
C LEU A 109 8.64 -7.28 9.62
N SER A 110 9.57 -7.98 8.95
CA SER A 110 10.86 -8.26 9.56
C SER A 110 11.68 -6.98 9.74
N LEU A 111 12.69 -7.03 10.60
CA LEU A 111 13.60 -5.89 10.83
C LEU A 111 14.32 -5.48 9.54
N GLU A 112 14.72 -6.45 8.71
CA GLU A 112 15.33 -6.19 7.41
C GLU A 112 14.34 -5.50 6.45
N GLN A 113 13.12 -6.01 6.34
CA GLN A 113 12.07 -5.43 5.50
C GLN A 113 11.74 -3.99 5.93
N SER A 114 11.54 -3.79 7.24
CA SER A 114 11.22 -2.50 7.84
C SER A 114 12.33 -1.50 7.57
N LYS A 115 13.59 -1.90 7.78
CA LYS A 115 14.76 -1.04 7.55
C LYS A 115 14.87 -0.59 6.09
N ILE A 116 14.67 -1.48 5.11
CA ILE A 116 14.72 -1.14 3.69
C ILE A 116 13.68 -0.07 3.34
N ILE A 117 12.44 -0.23 3.84
CA ILE A 117 11.35 0.72 3.61
C ILE A 117 11.69 2.06 4.27
N LEU A 118 12.06 2.05 5.55
CA LEU A 118 12.42 3.25 6.31
C LEU A 118 13.59 4.02 5.68
N ASP A 119 14.62 3.33 5.20
CA ASP A 119 15.75 3.97 4.51
C ASP A 119 15.31 4.68 3.22
N CYS A 120 14.29 4.16 2.53
CA CYS A 120 13.71 4.83 1.36
C CYS A 120 12.82 6.01 1.75
N LEU A 121 11.98 5.87 2.78
CA LEU A 121 11.17 6.97 3.30
C LEU A 121 12.04 8.11 3.85
N LYS A 122 13.17 7.80 4.51
CA LYS A 122 14.16 8.80 4.96
C LYS A 122 14.76 9.57 3.79
N LYS A 123 15.01 8.90 2.66
CA LYS A 123 15.48 9.57 1.43
C LYS A 123 14.42 10.50 0.88
N GLN A 124 13.18 10.00 0.70
CA GLN A 124 12.05 10.81 0.23
C GLN A 124 11.84 12.04 1.13
N ALA A 125 11.93 11.88 2.45
CA ALA A 125 11.81 12.96 3.43
C ALA A 125 12.87 14.07 3.31
N GLN A 126 14.00 13.80 2.67
CA GLN A 126 15.11 14.75 2.46
C GLN A 126 15.08 15.41 1.08
N VAL A 127 14.27 14.92 0.15
CA VAL A 127 14.08 15.55 -1.17
C VAL A 127 13.47 16.93 -0.98
N GLY A 128 13.94 17.91 -1.75
CA GLY A 128 13.39 19.26 -1.69
C GLY A 128 11.93 19.24 -2.10
N PHE A 129 11.03 19.70 -1.23
CA PHE A 129 9.60 19.74 -1.53
C PHE A 129 9.33 20.73 -2.67
N MET A 130 8.83 20.22 -3.79
CA MET A 130 8.32 21.04 -4.90
C MET A 130 6.81 20.83 -5.02
N PRO A 131 5.98 21.87 -4.83
CA PRO A 131 4.53 21.75 -4.95
C PRO A 131 4.12 21.16 -6.31
N GLY A 132 3.31 20.11 -6.30
CA GLY A 132 2.81 19.45 -7.52
C GLY A 132 3.76 18.41 -8.15
N GLU A 133 5.01 18.31 -7.68
CA GLU A 133 5.98 17.36 -8.24
C GLU A 133 5.59 15.92 -7.95
N TYR A 134 5.05 15.65 -6.76
CA TYR A 134 4.61 14.33 -6.35
C TYR A 134 3.49 13.80 -7.26
N GLU A 135 2.47 14.62 -7.51
CA GLU A 135 1.34 14.28 -8.38
C GLU A 135 1.78 14.08 -9.84
N VAL A 136 2.71 14.92 -10.31
CA VAL A 136 3.29 14.78 -11.66
C VAL A 136 4.08 13.48 -11.78
N ASN A 137 4.85 13.11 -10.76
CA ASN A 137 5.62 11.87 -10.76
C ASN A 137 4.69 10.64 -10.71
N ILE A 138 3.61 10.68 -9.93
CA ILE A 138 2.59 9.62 -9.92
C ILE A 138 1.97 9.48 -11.31
N ALA A 139 1.50 10.58 -11.90
CA ALA A 139 0.90 10.56 -13.23
C ALA A 139 1.88 10.03 -14.30
N GLY A 140 3.16 10.37 -14.17
CA GLY A 140 4.22 9.85 -15.02
C GLY A 140 4.41 8.33 -14.88
N ILE A 141 4.40 7.81 -13.65
CA ILE A 141 4.47 6.37 -13.39
C ILE A 141 3.25 5.65 -13.95
N GLN A 142 2.04 6.11 -13.62
CA GLN A 142 0.78 5.50 -14.04
C GLN A 142 0.58 5.54 -15.56
N SER A 143 1.15 6.54 -16.25
CA SER A 143 1.13 6.60 -17.71
C SER A 143 2.17 5.69 -18.38
N ALA A 144 3.23 5.32 -17.66
CA ALA A 144 4.37 4.60 -18.24
C ALA A 144 4.36 3.11 -17.94
N TYR A 145 3.68 2.69 -16.87
CA TYR A 145 3.76 1.33 -16.34
C TYR A 145 2.40 0.83 -15.87
N GLU A 146 2.15 -0.44 -16.15
CA GLU A 146 1.12 -1.22 -15.44
C GLU A 146 1.65 -1.60 -14.03
N PRO A 147 0.77 -1.85 -13.03
CA PRO A 147 1.21 -2.15 -11.67
C PRO A 147 2.22 -3.30 -11.57
N PHE A 148 2.03 -4.39 -12.33
CA PHE A 148 2.97 -5.53 -12.34
C PHE A 148 4.35 -5.18 -12.92
N GLU A 149 4.46 -4.17 -13.79
CA GLU A 149 5.74 -3.75 -14.36
C GLU A 149 6.60 -2.97 -13.37
N LEU A 150 5.99 -2.46 -12.29
CA LEU A 150 6.68 -1.75 -11.23
C LEU A 150 7.54 -2.68 -10.37
N GLU A 151 7.33 -4.01 -10.42
CA GLU A 151 8.14 -5.00 -9.70
C GLU A 151 9.64 -4.84 -9.99
N LYS A 152 10.02 -4.37 -11.19
CA LYS A 152 11.43 -4.10 -11.53
C LYS A 152 12.10 -3.05 -10.64
N PHE A 153 11.31 -2.23 -9.94
CA PHE A 153 11.78 -1.23 -8.97
C PHE A 153 11.70 -1.73 -7.52
N SER A 154 11.33 -2.99 -7.31
CA SER A 154 11.21 -3.61 -5.99
C SER A 154 12.51 -3.53 -5.22
N LYS A 155 12.40 -3.10 -3.96
CA LYS A 155 13.48 -3.10 -2.97
C LYS A 155 13.31 -4.26 -1.99
N VAL A 156 12.07 -4.66 -1.73
CA VAL A 156 11.77 -5.78 -0.84
C VAL A 156 10.38 -6.35 -1.12
N SER A 157 10.24 -7.67 -1.01
CA SER A 157 8.98 -8.40 -1.16
C SER A 157 8.50 -8.96 0.18
N ILE A 158 7.19 -8.87 0.43
CA ILE A 158 6.54 -9.27 1.66
C ILE A 158 5.42 -10.25 1.31
N LYS A 159 5.51 -11.49 1.76
CA LYS A 159 4.37 -12.42 1.66
C LYS A 159 3.31 -12.02 2.67
N LEU A 160 2.11 -11.67 2.26
CA LEU A 160 1.01 -11.37 3.17
C LEU A 160 0.41 -12.66 3.69
#